data_AF-A0A8P0P176-F1
#
_entry.id   AF-A0A8P0P176-F1
#
_cell.length_a   1.000
_cell.length_b   1.000
_cell.length_c   1.000
_cell.angle_alpha   90.00
_cell.angle_beta   90.00
_cell.angle_gamma   90.00
#
_symmetry.space_group_name_H-M   'P 1'
#
loop_
_entity.id
_entity.type
_entity.pdbx_description
1 polymer ?
#
loop_
_entity_poly.entity_id
_entity_poly.type
_entity_poly.pdbx_seq_one_letter_code
_entity_poly.pdbx_strand_id
1 'polypeptide(L)'
;MAGLVLCEPTELYNILNQVTKLSRLTEPNYLCLLDVRSKQEYDESHVITARRVKKKENEYLIPESVDLECVKYCVVYDNNTSTLEIILREQDEDDNSDDSRQELVPGAAVACGRALAQLTHHPVCILKGGYECFSAMYHFFRTQKIIWMPQELDAFQPYPAEIMPGKIYLGNFRQACDPKIQKDLKIKAHVNISMETGPFFINDDDNLLHIKIEDSLEANIFPFLRHLCHFLEIHLQLGSVILVFSTLGISRSCAAILAFLIHWNEQTLKKSWAFVKKCKNNMRPNRSLVAQLSEWEKETHRLYRLKLEELIKLQNSCTGSITRQKKRLQELALVLKKCKPSLQSGAREAAQELENQIKERQGLFFDMEAYLPKKNGLYLSLVLGNVNVTLLSKQAKFAYKDEYEKFKLYLTIILILISFTCRFLLNSRVTDAAFNFLLVWYYCTLTIRESILINNGSRIKGWWVFHHYVSTFLSGVMLTWPDGLMYQKFRNQFLSFSMYQSFVQFLQYYYQSGCLYRLRALGERHTMDLTVEGFQSWMWRGLTFLLPFLFFGHFWQLFNALTLFNLARDPECKEWQVLMCGFPFLLLFLGNFFTTLRVVHQKFHSQRHGSKKE
;
A
#
# COMPACT_ATOMS: atom_id res chain seq x y z
N MET A 1 18.39 3.99 -5.23
CA MET A 1 18.44 4.13 -6.69
C MET A 1 17.09 4.66 -7.14
N ALA A 2 17.08 5.73 -7.94
CA ALA A 2 15.85 6.32 -8.44
C ALA A 2 15.18 5.38 -9.46
N GLY A 3 13.86 5.24 -9.40
CA GLY A 3 13.09 4.43 -10.36
C GLY A 3 12.58 5.27 -11.54
N LEU A 4 11.85 4.61 -12.45
CA LEU A 4 11.04 5.28 -13.46
C LEU A 4 9.62 5.50 -12.95
N VAL A 5 9.01 6.63 -13.29
CA VAL A 5 7.61 6.93 -12.97
C VAL A 5 6.94 7.54 -14.21
N LEU A 6 5.68 7.17 -14.48
CA LEU A 6 4.89 7.83 -15.52
C LEU A 6 4.45 9.21 -15.05
N CYS A 7 4.58 10.19 -15.93
CA CYS A 7 4.17 11.57 -15.73
C CYS A 7 3.04 11.89 -16.71
N GLU A 8 1.90 12.33 -16.18
CA GLU A 8 0.76 12.72 -17.02
C GLU A 8 1.04 14.05 -17.73
N PRO A 9 0.48 14.32 -18.93
CA PRO A 9 0.67 15.58 -19.64
C PRO A 9 0.37 16.82 -18.80
N THR A 10 -0.63 16.74 -17.93
CA THR A 10 -1.06 17.80 -17.00
C THR A 10 -0.03 18.09 -15.92
N GLU A 11 0.77 17.10 -15.53
CA GLU A 11 1.87 17.29 -14.59
C GLU A 11 3.01 18.05 -15.27
N LEU A 12 3.41 17.68 -16.49
CA LEU A 12 4.42 18.42 -17.25
C LEU A 12 3.96 19.85 -17.54
N TYR A 13 2.69 20.04 -17.93
CA TYR A 13 2.10 21.36 -18.09
C TYR A 13 2.27 22.21 -16.81
N ASN A 14 1.93 21.64 -15.65
CA ASN A 14 2.05 22.35 -14.39
C ASN A 14 3.52 22.60 -14.00
N ILE A 15 4.44 21.67 -14.28
CA ILE A 15 5.87 21.84 -14.03
C ILE A 15 6.42 23.03 -14.85
N LEU A 16 6.05 23.13 -16.13
CA LEU A 16 6.44 24.23 -17.01
C LEU A 16 5.92 25.59 -16.53
N ASN A 17 4.77 25.60 -15.85
CA ASN A 17 4.07 26.82 -15.46
C ASN A 17 4.23 27.23 -13.98
N GLN A 18 5.19 26.65 -13.24
CA GLN A 18 5.44 27.07 -11.87
C GLN A 18 6.16 28.42 -11.79
N VAL A 19 5.78 29.21 -10.77
CA VAL A 19 6.35 30.54 -10.51
C VAL A 19 6.77 30.71 -9.06
N THR A 20 7.84 31.47 -8.85
CA THR A 20 8.20 32.09 -7.58
C THR A 20 7.96 33.60 -7.68
N LYS A 21 9.03 34.38 -7.88
CA LYS A 21 8.95 35.77 -8.37
C LYS A 21 8.99 35.82 -9.90
N LEU A 22 9.71 34.87 -10.50
CA LEU A 22 9.86 34.66 -11.94
C LEU A 22 9.46 33.21 -12.26
N SER A 23 9.49 32.85 -13.55
CA SER A 23 9.35 31.46 -13.99
C SER A 23 10.38 30.57 -13.28
N ARG A 24 9.97 29.39 -12.81
CA ARG A 24 10.92 28.42 -12.22
C ARG A 24 11.81 27.75 -13.25
N LEU A 25 11.51 27.88 -14.54
CA LEU A 25 12.35 27.35 -15.62
C LEU A 25 13.74 27.98 -15.67
N THR A 26 13.95 29.12 -15.01
CA THR A 26 15.24 29.80 -14.94
C THR A 26 16.16 29.20 -13.86
N GLU A 27 15.59 28.40 -12.95
CA GLU A 27 16.35 27.68 -11.93
C GLU A 27 17.08 26.48 -12.59
N PRO A 28 18.41 26.42 -12.55
CA PRO A 28 19.19 25.43 -13.32
C PRO A 28 18.87 23.97 -12.92
N ASN A 29 18.53 23.74 -11.66
CA ASN A 29 18.25 22.40 -11.11
C ASN A 29 16.75 22.09 -11.00
N TYR A 30 15.87 22.89 -11.62
CA TYR A 30 14.42 22.69 -11.51
C TYR A 30 13.88 21.65 -12.49
N LEU A 31 14.11 21.83 -13.79
CA LEU A 31 13.59 20.97 -14.85
C LEU A 31 14.68 20.64 -15.87
N CYS A 32 14.89 19.36 -16.12
CA CYS A 32 15.56 18.83 -17.30
C CYS A 32 14.51 18.10 -18.16
N LEU A 33 14.15 18.69 -19.29
CA LEU A 33 13.19 18.12 -20.24
C LEU A 33 13.93 17.60 -21.46
N LEU A 34 13.82 16.30 -21.72
CA LEU A 34 14.59 15.58 -22.73
C LEU A 34 13.67 14.96 -23.78
N ASP A 35 13.97 15.30 -25.04
CA ASP A 35 13.33 14.74 -26.22
C ASP A 35 14.23 13.67 -26.82
N VAL A 36 13.76 12.42 -26.88
CA VAL A 36 14.53 11.29 -27.45
C VAL A 36 14.10 10.91 -28.87
N ARG A 37 13.24 11.72 -29.49
CA ARG A 37 12.81 11.54 -30.88
C ARG A 37 13.95 11.83 -31.86
N SER A 38 13.73 11.50 -33.13
CA SER A 38 14.72 11.74 -34.18
C SER A 38 15.02 13.23 -34.34
N LYS A 39 16.16 13.52 -34.99
CA LYS A 39 16.52 14.91 -35.32
C LYS A 39 15.42 15.62 -36.10
N GLN A 40 14.88 14.93 -37.11
CA GLN A 40 13.86 15.48 -37.98
C GLN A 40 12.61 15.86 -37.19
N GLU A 41 12.09 14.95 -36.36
CA GLU A 41 10.88 15.20 -35.55
C GLU A 41 11.08 16.34 -34.54
N TYR A 42 12.27 16.44 -33.93
CA TYR A 42 12.60 17.54 -33.01
C TYR A 42 12.66 18.89 -33.72
N ASP A 43 13.30 18.93 -34.90
CA ASP A 43 13.47 20.14 -35.70
C ASP A 43 12.13 20.61 -36.31
N GLU A 44 11.22 19.68 -36.62
CA GLU A 44 9.85 19.97 -37.06
C GLU A 44 9.04 20.67 -35.96
N SER A 45 9.05 20.10 -34.74
CA SER A 45 8.48 20.72 -33.55
C SER A 45 8.78 19.95 -32.28
N HIS A 46 9.03 20.64 -31.17
CA HIS A 46 9.26 20.05 -29.85
C HIS A 46 8.55 20.84 -28.74
N VAL A 47 8.47 20.24 -27.53
CA VAL A 47 7.95 20.93 -26.34
C VAL A 47 8.92 22.03 -25.92
N ILE A 48 8.41 23.18 -25.50
CA ILE A 48 9.23 24.30 -25.02
C ILE A 48 10.28 23.83 -23.99
N THR A 49 11.49 24.40 -24.06
CA THR A 49 12.65 24.04 -23.22
C THR A 49 13.21 22.62 -23.37
N ALA A 50 12.59 21.76 -24.18
CA ALA A 50 13.08 20.41 -24.38
C ALA A 50 14.41 20.39 -25.13
N ARG A 51 15.33 19.56 -24.66
CA ARG A 51 16.64 19.32 -25.27
C ARG A 51 16.65 17.96 -25.94
N ARG A 52 17.08 17.91 -27.20
CA ARG A 52 17.20 16.63 -27.89
C ARG A 52 18.39 15.83 -27.35
N VAL A 53 18.14 14.57 -27.00
CA VAL A 53 19.18 13.62 -26.62
C VAL A 53 19.87 13.10 -27.88
N LYS A 54 21.20 12.99 -27.85
CA LYS A 54 21.99 12.41 -28.95
C LYS A 54 22.22 10.92 -28.68
N LYS A 55 22.27 10.11 -29.74
CA LYS A 55 22.59 8.68 -29.66
C LYS A 55 23.94 8.43 -30.33
N LYS A 56 24.86 7.71 -29.69
CA LYS A 56 26.13 7.25 -30.25
C LYS A 56 26.28 5.76 -29.95
N GLU A 57 26.52 4.93 -30.97
CA GLU A 57 26.70 3.48 -30.80
C GLU A 57 25.57 2.79 -30.01
N ASN A 58 24.33 3.22 -30.26
CA ASN A 58 23.11 2.80 -29.54
C ASN A 58 23.00 3.22 -28.06
N GLU A 59 23.94 3.97 -27.52
CA GLU A 59 23.85 4.56 -26.17
C GLU A 59 23.36 6.03 -26.24
N TYR A 60 22.57 6.42 -25.24
CA TYR A 60 22.09 7.80 -25.09
C TYR A 60 23.18 8.65 -24.43
N LEU A 61 23.60 9.70 -25.12
CA LEU A 61 24.57 10.65 -24.59
C LEU A 61 23.88 11.63 -23.63
N ILE A 62 24.32 11.59 -22.38
CA ILE A 62 23.84 12.47 -21.33
C ILE A 62 24.33 13.92 -21.59
N PRO A 63 23.46 14.94 -21.48
CA PRO A 63 23.90 16.33 -21.63
C PRO A 63 24.87 16.76 -20.52
N GLU A 64 26.12 17.05 -20.85
CA GLU A 64 27.16 17.49 -19.88
C GLU A 64 26.80 18.78 -19.11
N SER A 65 25.91 19.60 -19.68
CA SER A 65 25.50 20.89 -19.11
C SER A 65 24.50 20.81 -17.94
N VAL A 66 24.07 19.62 -17.52
CA VAL A 66 23.04 19.45 -16.48
C VAL A 66 23.56 18.56 -15.37
N ASP A 67 23.60 19.10 -14.15
CA ASP A 67 23.82 18.31 -12.94
C ASP A 67 22.56 17.50 -12.62
N LEU A 68 22.54 16.26 -13.12
CA LEU A 68 21.42 15.33 -12.96
C LEU A 68 21.25 14.84 -11.52
N GLU A 69 22.29 14.92 -10.69
CA GLU A 69 22.18 14.50 -9.28
C GLU A 69 21.21 15.44 -8.55
N CYS A 70 21.30 16.74 -8.84
CA CYS A 70 20.53 17.78 -8.16
C CYS A 70 19.19 18.14 -8.84
N VAL A 71 18.89 17.62 -10.02
CA VAL A 71 17.68 18.01 -10.76
C VAL A 71 16.41 17.55 -10.03
N LYS A 72 15.46 18.47 -9.87
CA LYS A 72 14.18 18.18 -9.20
C LYS A 72 13.22 17.39 -10.10
N TYR A 73 13.10 17.78 -11.37
CA TYR A 73 12.29 17.10 -12.36
C TYR A 73 13.15 16.73 -13.57
N CYS A 74 13.34 15.43 -13.80
CA CYS A 74 13.94 14.92 -15.03
C CYS A 74 12.83 14.24 -15.84
N VAL A 75 12.39 14.87 -16.92
CA VAL A 75 11.28 14.39 -17.75
C VAL A 75 11.82 13.98 -19.11
N VAL A 76 11.48 12.77 -19.55
CA VAL A 76 11.89 12.20 -20.85
C VAL A 76 10.65 11.84 -21.65
N TYR A 77 10.64 12.16 -22.94
CA TYR A 77 9.55 11.81 -23.83
C TYR A 77 10.04 11.39 -25.22
N ASP A 78 9.32 10.45 -25.81
CA ASP A 78 9.38 10.08 -27.23
C ASP A 78 8.05 10.46 -27.91
N ASN A 79 7.65 9.78 -28.99
CA ASN A 79 6.39 10.09 -29.67
C ASN A 79 5.14 9.70 -28.87
N ASN A 80 5.06 8.47 -28.33
CA ASN A 80 3.80 7.98 -27.77
C ASN A 80 3.89 7.07 -26.52
N THR A 81 5.07 6.85 -25.93
CA THR A 81 5.22 5.88 -24.82
C THR A 81 4.20 6.12 -23.72
N SER A 82 3.37 5.11 -23.44
CA SER A 82 2.26 5.19 -22.50
C SER A 82 2.37 4.21 -21.32
N THR A 83 3.28 3.24 -21.40
CA THR A 83 3.56 2.23 -20.38
C THR A 83 5.06 2.14 -20.10
N LEU A 84 5.41 1.67 -18.91
CA LEU A 84 6.82 1.37 -18.56
C LEU A 84 7.22 -0.07 -18.91
N GLU A 85 6.26 -0.84 -19.43
CA GLU A 85 6.40 -2.24 -19.84
C GLU A 85 7.06 -2.34 -21.22
N ILE A 86 7.60 -3.52 -21.53
CA ILE A 86 8.24 -3.79 -22.82
C ILE A 86 7.14 -4.16 -23.82
N ILE A 87 7.07 -3.43 -24.94
CA ILE A 87 6.01 -3.60 -25.95
C ILE A 87 6.48 -4.60 -27.02
N LEU A 88 5.59 -5.51 -27.42
CA LEU A 88 5.76 -6.40 -28.59
C LEU A 88 5.67 -5.55 -29.87
N ARG A 89 6.69 -5.57 -30.72
CA ARG A 89 6.55 -5.10 -32.11
C ARG A 89 6.26 -6.31 -32.99
N GLU A 90 5.11 -6.29 -33.66
CA GLU A 90 4.89 -7.05 -34.89
C GLU A 90 5.67 -6.31 -35.99
N GLN A 91 6.60 -6.99 -36.66
CA GLN A 91 7.19 -6.46 -37.89
C GLN A 91 6.22 -6.78 -39.03
N ASP A 92 5.86 -5.76 -39.80
CA ASP A 92 5.13 -5.93 -41.05
C ASP A 92 5.92 -6.86 -41.98
N GLU A 93 5.18 -7.79 -42.60
CA GLU A 93 5.66 -8.81 -43.53
C GLU A 93 6.39 -8.15 -44.70
N ASP A 94 7.72 -8.26 -44.75
CA ASP A 94 8.46 -8.38 -46.00
C ASP A 94 9.88 -8.93 -45.75
N ASP A 95 10.19 -9.98 -46.51
CA ASP A 95 11.45 -10.73 -46.69
C ASP A 95 11.73 -12.00 -45.86
N ASN A 96 11.73 -13.09 -46.62
CA ASN A 96 12.07 -14.48 -46.28
C ASN A 96 13.39 -14.61 -45.48
N SER A 97 13.31 -14.85 -44.18
CA SER A 97 14.32 -15.61 -43.44
C SER A 97 13.75 -16.20 -42.14
N ASP A 98 14.07 -17.47 -41.91
CA ASP A 98 13.41 -18.39 -40.97
C ASP A 98 13.99 -18.31 -39.53
N ASP A 99 14.15 -17.11 -38.96
CA ASP A 99 14.53 -16.93 -37.54
C ASP A 99 13.77 -15.75 -36.90
N SER A 100 12.47 -15.96 -36.60
CA SER A 100 11.64 -14.98 -35.90
C SER A 100 11.99 -14.92 -34.41
N ARG A 101 13.12 -14.28 -34.07
CA ARG A 101 13.43 -13.89 -32.68
C ARG A 101 12.64 -12.64 -32.32
N GLN A 102 11.62 -12.83 -31.49
CA GLN A 102 10.85 -11.75 -30.88
C GLN A 102 11.75 -10.92 -29.95
N GLU A 103 12.22 -9.76 -30.41
CA GLU A 103 13.07 -8.86 -29.63
C GLU A 103 12.22 -7.94 -28.73
N LEU A 104 12.39 -8.06 -27.42
CA LEU A 104 11.73 -7.26 -26.39
C LEU A 104 12.37 -5.86 -26.31
N VAL A 105 11.88 -4.87 -27.06
CA VAL A 105 12.47 -3.52 -27.08
C VAL A 105 11.64 -2.53 -26.23
N PRO A 106 12.14 -2.02 -25.09
CA PRO A 106 11.50 -0.93 -24.36
C PRO A 106 11.40 0.34 -25.21
N GLY A 107 10.34 1.12 -25.06
CA GLY A 107 10.18 2.41 -25.74
C GLY A 107 11.40 3.33 -25.57
N ALA A 108 11.70 4.17 -26.55
CA ALA A 108 12.92 4.98 -26.57
C ALA A 108 13.06 5.86 -25.31
N ALA A 109 11.95 6.42 -24.83
CA ALA A 109 11.93 7.20 -23.60
C ALA A 109 12.25 6.33 -22.36
N VAL A 110 11.73 5.10 -22.29
CA VAL A 110 12.02 4.16 -21.20
C VAL A 110 13.49 3.75 -21.21
N ALA A 111 14.05 3.44 -22.39
CA ALA A 111 15.45 3.07 -22.53
C ALA A 111 16.38 4.22 -22.08
N CYS A 112 16.13 5.45 -22.54
CA CYS A 112 16.87 6.63 -22.09
C CYS A 112 16.67 6.90 -20.60
N GLY A 113 15.44 6.77 -20.10
CA GLY A 113 15.14 6.95 -18.68
C GLY A 113 15.89 5.97 -17.78
N ARG A 114 16.04 4.70 -18.19
CA ARG A 114 16.83 3.70 -17.43
C ARG A 114 18.30 4.07 -17.32
N ALA A 115 18.88 4.63 -18.39
CA ALA A 115 20.25 5.14 -18.37
C ALA A 115 20.39 6.32 -17.41
N LEU A 116 19.42 7.25 -17.43
CA LEU A 116 19.43 8.44 -16.57
C LEU A 116 19.14 8.13 -15.09
N ALA A 117 18.35 7.10 -14.80
CA ALA A 117 17.95 6.74 -13.44
C ALA A 117 19.14 6.35 -12.52
N GLN A 118 20.28 6.00 -13.11
CA GLN A 118 21.53 5.74 -12.38
C GLN A 118 22.21 7.03 -11.89
N LEU A 119 21.89 8.17 -12.50
CA LEU A 119 22.55 9.46 -12.30
C LEU A 119 21.68 10.48 -11.56
N THR A 120 20.40 10.19 -11.33
CA THR A 120 19.48 11.09 -10.64
C THR A 120 19.15 10.62 -9.23
N HIS A 121 19.03 11.55 -8.28
CA HIS A 121 18.48 11.25 -6.95
C HIS A 121 16.95 11.12 -6.97
N HIS A 122 16.27 11.89 -7.84
CA HIS A 122 14.83 11.84 -8.03
C HIS A 122 14.45 10.86 -9.15
N PRO A 123 13.27 10.22 -9.08
CA PRO A 123 12.76 9.36 -10.16
C PRO A 123 12.70 10.10 -11.50
N VAL A 124 13.07 9.41 -12.58
CA VAL A 124 12.93 9.95 -13.94
C VAL A 124 11.49 9.77 -14.40
N CYS A 125 10.89 10.87 -14.83
CA CYS A 125 9.52 10.97 -15.28
C CYS A 125 9.42 10.66 -16.78
N ILE A 126 8.72 9.60 -17.17
CA ILE A 126 8.41 9.31 -18.56
C ILE A 126 7.07 9.96 -18.91
N LEU A 127 7.05 10.87 -19.88
CA LEU A 127 5.83 11.54 -20.31
C LEU A 127 4.88 10.55 -20.99
N LYS A 128 3.75 10.29 -20.35
CA LYS A 128 2.77 9.34 -20.84
C LYS A 128 2.09 9.87 -22.11
N GLY A 129 2.06 9.05 -23.15
CA GLY A 129 1.57 9.42 -24.48
C GLY A 129 2.54 10.31 -25.26
N GLY A 130 3.76 10.52 -24.76
CA GLY A 130 4.84 11.23 -25.44
C GLY A 130 4.49 12.63 -25.95
N TYR A 131 5.19 13.03 -27.00
CA TYR A 131 4.99 14.31 -27.69
C TYR A 131 3.59 14.41 -28.31
N GLU A 132 3.07 13.33 -28.90
CA GLU A 132 1.77 13.34 -29.59
C GLU A 132 0.64 13.76 -28.66
N CYS A 133 0.52 13.09 -27.50
CA CYS A 133 -0.54 13.37 -26.54
C CYS A 133 -0.39 14.77 -25.93
N PHE A 134 0.84 15.13 -25.50
CA PHE A 134 1.08 16.43 -24.89
C PHE A 134 0.83 17.58 -25.87
N SER A 135 1.28 17.45 -27.11
CA SER A 135 1.15 18.47 -28.14
C SER A 135 -0.29 18.61 -28.66
N ALA A 136 -1.09 17.54 -28.61
CA ALA A 136 -2.52 17.60 -28.88
C ALA A 136 -3.27 18.37 -27.79
N MET A 137 -2.94 18.15 -26.52
CA MET A 137 -3.56 18.84 -25.38
C MET A 137 -3.10 20.30 -25.26
N TYR A 138 -1.81 20.55 -25.41
CA TYR A 138 -1.18 21.86 -25.19
C TYR A 138 -0.40 22.34 -26.42
N HIS A 139 -1.10 22.44 -27.54
CA HIS A 139 -0.55 22.84 -28.84
C HIS A 139 0.24 24.16 -28.84
N PHE A 140 -0.03 25.06 -27.88
CA PHE A 140 0.67 26.34 -27.69
C PHE A 140 2.04 26.20 -27.00
N PHE A 141 2.39 25.02 -26.50
CA PHE A 141 3.74 24.70 -26.00
C PHE A 141 4.69 24.10 -27.05
N ARG A 142 4.22 23.98 -28.29
CA ARG A 142 5.03 23.56 -29.42
C ARG A 142 5.92 24.71 -29.91
N THR A 143 7.18 24.41 -30.19
CA THR A 143 8.14 25.37 -30.73
C THR A 143 9.09 24.70 -31.71
N GLN A 144 9.65 25.48 -32.62
CA GLN A 144 10.81 25.11 -33.45
C GLN A 144 12.10 25.75 -32.91
N LYS A 145 11.96 26.76 -32.05
CA LYS A 145 13.07 27.48 -31.45
C LYS A 145 13.54 26.77 -30.19
N ILE A 146 14.84 26.49 -30.13
CA ILE A 146 15.51 25.99 -28.92
C ILE A 146 15.55 27.14 -27.91
N ILE A 147 14.70 27.07 -26.89
CA ILE A 147 14.63 28.05 -25.80
C ILE A 147 15.41 27.51 -24.61
N TRP A 148 16.59 28.07 -24.36
CA TRP A 148 17.45 27.61 -23.27
C TRP A 148 18.27 28.73 -22.61
N MET A 149 18.38 29.89 -23.24
CA MET A 149 19.14 31.00 -22.67
C MET A 149 18.39 31.56 -21.45
N PRO A 150 19.08 31.89 -20.34
CA PRO A 150 18.44 32.41 -19.14
C PRO A 150 17.49 33.60 -19.42
N GLN A 151 17.89 34.52 -20.30
CA GLN A 151 17.06 35.67 -20.70
C GLN A 151 15.75 35.27 -21.38
N GLU A 152 15.75 34.20 -22.19
CA GLU A 152 14.55 33.69 -22.84
C GLU A 152 13.64 32.97 -21.85
N LEU A 153 14.24 32.24 -20.90
CA LEU A 153 13.52 31.56 -19.82
C LEU A 153 12.93 32.57 -18.83
N ASP A 154 13.59 33.71 -18.59
CA ASP A 154 13.09 34.82 -17.77
C ASP A 154 11.92 35.54 -18.46
N ALA A 155 11.96 35.66 -19.78
CA ALA A 155 10.90 36.27 -20.59
C ALA A 155 9.66 35.37 -20.75
N PHE A 156 9.79 34.07 -20.46
CA PHE A 156 8.68 33.12 -20.55
C PHE A 156 7.53 33.54 -19.64
N GLN A 157 6.35 33.74 -20.22
CA GLN A 157 5.11 34.06 -19.49
C GLN A 157 4.36 32.76 -19.17
N PRO A 158 4.31 32.35 -17.89
CA PRO A 158 3.66 31.10 -17.51
C PRO A 158 2.15 31.21 -17.63
N TYR A 159 1.52 30.12 -18.04
CA TYR A 159 0.07 29.97 -18.04
C TYR A 159 -0.45 29.68 -16.62
N PRO A 160 -1.76 29.86 -16.35
CA PRO A 160 -2.40 29.40 -15.12
C PRO A 160 -2.16 27.91 -14.85
N ALA A 161 -2.02 27.54 -13.58
CA ALA A 161 -1.86 26.14 -13.18
C ALA A 161 -3.16 25.38 -13.44
N GLU A 162 -3.08 24.19 -14.00
CA GLU A 162 -4.23 23.36 -14.30
C GLU A 162 -4.57 22.48 -13.09
N ILE A 163 -5.78 22.67 -12.55
CA ILE A 163 -6.27 21.94 -11.37
C ILE A 163 -7.10 20.73 -11.81
N MET A 164 -8.00 20.94 -12.76
CA MET A 164 -8.78 19.87 -13.39
C MET A 164 -8.49 19.86 -14.89
N PRO A 165 -7.99 18.75 -15.45
CA PRO A 165 -7.55 18.67 -16.84
C PRO A 165 -8.61 19.17 -17.82
N GLY A 166 -8.25 20.17 -18.63
CA GLY A 166 -9.08 20.81 -19.64
C GLY A 166 -10.29 21.57 -19.11
N LYS A 167 -10.41 21.76 -17.79
CA LYS A 167 -11.64 22.23 -17.15
C LYS A 167 -11.45 23.41 -16.23
N ILE A 168 -10.55 23.32 -15.25
CA ILE A 168 -10.34 24.37 -14.24
C ILE A 168 -8.87 24.76 -14.16
N TYR A 169 -8.63 26.06 -14.35
CA TYR A 169 -7.33 26.68 -14.24
C TYR A 169 -7.28 27.66 -13.05
N LEU A 170 -6.13 27.74 -12.40
CA LEU A 170 -5.85 28.58 -11.25
C LEU A 170 -4.73 29.58 -11.58
N GLY A 171 -5.10 30.86 -11.70
CA GLY A 171 -4.22 31.90 -12.18
C GLY A 171 -4.16 33.14 -11.29
N ASN A 172 -3.46 34.15 -11.80
CA ASN A 172 -3.40 35.50 -11.26
C ASN A 172 -4.15 36.50 -12.17
N PHE A 173 -4.32 37.74 -11.70
CA PHE A 173 -5.07 38.76 -12.42
C PHE A 173 -4.46 39.11 -13.79
N ARG A 174 -3.12 39.14 -13.90
CA ARG A 174 -2.43 39.41 -15.18
C ARG A 174 -2.73 38.34 -16.22
N GLN A 175 -2.68 37.07 -15.81
CA GLN A 175 -3.00 35.94 -16.68
C GLN A 175 -4.48 35.97 -17.12
N ALA A 176 -5.38 36.37 -16.23
CA ALA A 176 -6.79 36.54 -16.57
C ALA A 176 -7.04 37.69 -17.56
N CYS A 177 -6.18 38.70 -17.58
CA CYS A 177 -6.27 39.82 -18.52
C CYS A 177 -5.57 39.56 -19.87
N ASP A 178 -4.87 38.44 -20.03
CA ASP A 178 -4.10 38.14 -21.25
C ASP A 178 -4.98 37.49 -22.34
N PRO A 179 -5.23 38.17 -23.48
CA PRO A 179 -6.06 37.63 -24.56
C PRO A 179 -5.51 36.34 -25.17
N LYS A 180 -4.19 36.14 -25.17
CA LYS A 180 -3.56 34.91 -25.67
C LYS A 180 -3.92 33.72 -24.79
N ILE A 181 -3.85 33.89 -23.47
CA ILE A 181 -4.21 32.84 -22.51
C ILE A 181 -5.70 32.49 -22.63
N GLN A 182 -6.57 33.51 -22.75
CA GLN A 182 -8.01 33.28 -22.96
C GLN A 182 -8.27 32.41 -24.20
N LYS A 183 -7.60 32.72 -25.31
CA LYS A 183 -7.75 32.00 -26.59
C LYS A 183 -7.18 30.59 -26.53
N ASP A 184 -5.94 30.45 -26.07
CA ASP A 184 -5.21 29.17 -26.05
C ASP A 184 -5.87 28.13 -25.14
N LEU A 185 -6.33 28.57 -23.96
CA LEU A 185 -7.03 27.71 -22.99
C LEU A 185 -8.55 27.63 -23.24
N LYS A 186 -9.09 28.41 -24.19
CA LYS A 186 -10.52 28.46 -24.54
C LYS A 186 -11.41 28.76 -23.34
N ILE A 187 -11.00 29.72 -22.52
CA ILE A 187 -11.73 30.10 -21.30
C ILE A 187 -13.12 30.63 -21.66
N LYS A 188 -14.14 30.13 -20.95
CA LYS A 188 -15.54 30.53 -21.12
C LYS A 188 -16.16 31.13 -19.86
N ALA A 189 -15.55 30.93 -18.69
CA ALA A 189 -16.04 31.48 -17.44
C ALA A 189 -14.91 31.91 -16.51
N HIS A 190 -15.13 33.00 -15.76
CA HIS A 190 -14.18 33.58 -14.82
C HIS A 190 -14.74 33.55 -13.41
N VAL A 191 -13.89 33.18 -12.46
CA VAL A 191 -14.12 33.40 -11.03
C VAL A 191 -13.03 34.31 -10.51
N ASN A 192 -13.38 35.57 -10.28
CA ASN A 192 -12.48 36.59 -9.78
C ASN A 192 -12.69 36.80 -8.27
N ILE A 193 -11.68 36.51 -7.46
CA ILE A 193 -11.73 36.68 -6.00
C ILE A 193 -10.74 37.78 -5.59
N SER A 194 -10.92 38.96 -6.17
CA SER A 194 -10.06 40.12 -5.94
C SER A 194 -10.86 41.42 -6.00
N MET A 195 -10.24 42.55 -5.63
CA MET A 195 -10.92 43.85 -5.64
C MET A 195 -10.95 44.42 -7.06
N GLU A 196 -9.98 44.02 -7.87
CA GLU A 196 -9.75 44.44 -9.24
C GLU A 196 -10.83 43.90 -10.18
N THR A 197 -11.27 44.74 -11.13
CA THR A 197 -12.21 44.36 -12.20
C THR A 197 -11.45 44.05 -13.48
N GLY A 198 -11.64 42.85 -14.03
CA GLY A 198 -11.01 42.43 -15.28
C GLY A 198 -11.70 42.99 -16.54
N PRO A 199 -11.05 42.93 -17.71
CA PRO A 199 -11.62 43.42 -18.97
C PRO A 199 -12.59 42.43 -19.64
N PHE A 200 -12.64 41.17 -19.20
CA PHE A 200 -13.47 40.12 -19.81
C PHE A 200 -14.76 39.89 -19.02
N PHE A 201 -15.84 39.54 -19.73
CA PHE A 201 -17.16 39.22 -19.16
C PHE A 201 -17.75 40.31 -18.25
N ILE A 202 -17.42 41.58 -18.53
CA ILE A 202 -17.96 42.72 -17.78
C ILE A 202 -19.48 42.75 -17.94
N ASN A 203 -20.21 42.79 -16.82
CA ASN A 203 -21.68 42.75 -16.75
C ASN A 203 -22.30 41.47 -17.35
N ASP A 204 -21.54 40.39 -17.43
CA ASP A 204 -22.02 39.06 -17.83
C ASP A 204 -21.99 38.13 -16.60
N ASP A 205 -23.04 38.21 -15.79
CA ASP A 205 -23.15 37.45 -14.53
C ASP A 205 -23.22 35.94 -14.75
N ASP A 206 -23.56 35.48 -15.96
CA ASP A 206 -23.59 34.06 -16.32
C ASP A 206 -22.18 33.50 -16.47
N ASN A 207 -21.23 34.30 -16.97
CA ASN A 207 -19.85 33.87 -17.23
C ASN A 207 -18.82 34.49 -16.27
N LEU A 208 -19.20 35.45 -15.41
CA LEU A 208 -18.31 36.08 -14.43
C LEU A 208 -18.88 36.02 -13.02
N LEU A 209 -18.24 35.25 -12.15
CA LEU A 209 -18.43 35.36 -10.71
C LEU A 209 -17.35 36.26 -10.08
N HIS A 210 -17.73 37.47 -9.67
CA HIS A 210 -16.82 38.40 -8.99
C HIS A 210 -17.08 38.49 -7.48
N ILE A 211 -16.17 37.90 -6.69
CA ILE A 211 -16.17 37.96 -5.23
C ILE A 211 -15.15 39.00 -4.76
N LYS A 212 -15.63 40.18 -4.37
CA LYS A 212 -14.78 41.30 -3.93
C LYS A 212 -14.33 41.12 -2.48
N ILE A 213 -13.14 40.55 -2.29
CA ILE A 213 -12.48 40.44 -0.98
C ILE A 213 -11.01 40.83 -1.05
N GLU A 214 -10.50 41.45 0.01
CA GLU A 214 -9.08 41.73 0.20
C GLU A 214 -8.30 40.46 0.61
N ASP A 215 -6.98 40.44 0.43
CA ASP A 215 -6.14 39.35 0.95
C ASP A 215 -5.65 39.66 2.37
N SER A 216 -6.61 39.92 3.27
CA SER A 216 -6.34 40.31 4.65
C SER A 216 -6.83 39.25 5.63
N LEU A 217 -6.52 39.41 6.92
CA LEU A 217 -6.99 38.48 7.96
C LEU A 217 -8.48 38.69 8.27
N GLU A 218 -8.98 39.87 7.96
CA GLU A 218 -10.36 40.34 8.16
C GLU A 218 -11.28 39.88 7.03
N ALA A 219 -10.73 39.46 5.88
CA ALA A 219 -11.48 39.00 4.73
C ALA A 219 -12.32 37.75 5.03
N ASN A 220 -13.57 37.76 4.61
CA ASN A 220 -14.52 36.66 4.82
C ASN A 220 -15.02 36.10 3.48
N ILE A 221 -14.47 34.96 3.05
CA ILE A 221 -14.91 34.26 1.84
C ILE A 221 -16.09 33.31 2.12
N PHE A 222 -16.28 32.92 3.39
CA PHE A 222 -17.22 31.87 3.79
C PHE A 222 -18.64 32.03 3.23
N PRO A 223 -19.29 33.22 3.27
CA PRO A 223 -20.65 33.39 2.76
C PRO A 223 -20.79 33.09 1.27
N PHE A 224 -19.71 33.24 0.50
CA PHE A 224 -19.71 33.06 -0.93
C PHE A 224 -19.40 31.62 -1.36
N LEU A 225 -18.90 30.77 -0.47
CA LEU A 225 -18.39 29.43 -0.84
C LEU A 225 -19.45 28.55 -1.48
N ARG A 226 -20.70 28.60 -1.00
CA ARG A 226 -21.80 27.82 -1.60
C ARG A 226 -22.12 28.27 -3.02
N HIS A 227 -22.22 29.59 -3.23
CA HIS A 227 -22.48 30.15 -4.55
C HIS A 227 -21.32 29.92 -5.52
N LEU A 228 -20.09 30.09 -5.04
CA LEU A 228 -18.85 29.74 -5.75
C LEU A 228 -18.86 28.28 -6.23
N CYS A 229 -19.15 27.33 -5.34
CA CYS A 229 -19.17 25.92 -5.72
C CYS A 229 -20.24 25.68 -6.78
N HIS A 230 -21.45 26.17 -6.58
CA HIS A 230 -22.55 26.01 -7.53
C HIS A 230 -22.23 26.59 -8.93
N PHE A 231 -21.62 27.77 -8.98
CA PHE A 231 -21.19 28.39 -10.24
C PHE A 231 -20.18 27.50 -10.99
N LEU A 232 -19.18 26.98 -10.28
CA LEU A 232 -18.20 26.07 -10.86
C LEU A 232 -18.86 24.78 -11.37
N GLU A 233 -19.80 24.22 -10.62
CA GLU A 233 -20.52 23.00 -11.00
C GLU A 233 -21.33 23.16 -12.28
N ILE A 234 -22.11 24.25 -12.40
CA ILE A 234 -22.89 24.53 -13.60
C ILE A 234 -21.97 24.62 -14.82
N HIS A 235 -20.88 25.39 -14.73
CA HIS A 235 -19.94 25.54 -15.84
C HIS A 235 -19.22 24.24 -16.20
N LEU A 236 -18.91 23.40 -15.21
CA LEU A 236 -18.39 22.06 -15.46
C LEU A 236 -19.40 21.15 -16.20
N GLN A 237 -20.68 21.25 -15.88
CA GLN A 237 -21.75 20.51 -16.57
C GLN A 237 -21.96 21.00 -18.01
N LEU A 238 -21.82 22.31 -18.25
CA LEU A 238 -21.88 22.92 -19.57
C LEU A 238 -20.64 22.63 -20.44
N GLY A 239 -19.58 22.02 -19.88
CA GLY A 239 -18.31 21.81 -20.57
C GLY A 239 -17.55 23.12 -20.82
N SER A 240 -17.79 24.14 -19.98
CA SER A 240 -17.04 25.38 -19.99
C SER A 240 -15.67 25.21 -19.35
N VAL A 241 -14.67 25.89 -19.91
CA VAL A 241 -13.34 26.00 -19.28
C VAL A 241 -13.34 27.22 -18.37
N ILE A 242 -12.98 27.01 -17.11
CA ILE A 242 -13.10 28.00 -16.04
C ILE A 242 -11.72 28.46 -15.59
N LEU A 243 -11.54 29.78 -15.49
CA LEU A 243 -10.36 30.39 -14.87
C LEU A 243 -10.72 30.98 -13.51
N VAL A 244 -10.13 30.43 -12.45
CA VAL A 244 -10.25 30.93 -11.08
C VAL A 244 -9.00 31.72 -10.73
N PHE A 245 -9.14 32.99 -10.35
CA PHE A 245 -7.99 33.86 -10.11
C PHE A 245 -8.23 34.89 -9.01
N SER A 246 -7.12 35.44 -8.53
CA SER A 246 -7.04 36.58 -7.61
C SER A 246 -5.83 37.42 -8.01
N THR A 247 -5.52 38.50 -7.30
CA THR A 247 -4.39 39.40 -7.65
C THR A 247 -3.10 38.64 -7.96
N LEU A 248 -2.66 37.75 -7.07
CA LEU A 248 -1.41 36.98 -7.21
C LEU A 248 -1.62 35.49 -7.51
N GLY A 249 -2.85 34.99 -7.37
CA GLY A 249 -3.13 33.56 -7.55
C GLY A 249 -2.56 32.66 -6.45
N ILE A 250 -2.21 33.19 -5.26
CA ILE A 250 -1.48 32.44 -4.21
C ILE A 250 -2.36 32.07 -3.02
N SER A 251 -3.30 32.95 -2.63
CA SER A 251 -4.05 32.84 -1.38
C SER A 251 -5.57 32.67 -1.63
N ARG A 252 -6.27 33.74 -1.99
CA ARG A 252 -7.74 33.78 -2.17
C ARG A 252 -8.28 32.78 -3.20
N SER A 253 -7.73 32.79 -4.41
CA SER A 253 -8.15 31.84 -5.46
C SER A 253 -7.79 30.40 -5.14
N CYS A 254 -6.67 30.17 -4.46
CA CYS A 254 -6.34 28.85 -3.93
C CYS A 254 -7.37 28.39 -2.89
N ALA A 255 -7.79 29.28 -1.98
CA ALA A 255 -8.81 28.97 -0.99
C ALA A 255 -10.16 28.62 -1.64
N ALA A 256 -10.57 29.34 -2.68
CA ALA A 256 -11.75 29.02 -3.47
C ALA A 256 -11.68 27.63 -4.11
N ILE A 257 -10.55 27.28 -4.76
CA ILE A 257 -10.33 25.94 -5.31
C ILE A 257 -10.39 24.87 -4.22
N LEU A 258 -9.79 25.12 -3.06
CA LEU A 258 -9.83 24.18 -1.94
C LEU A 258 -11.27 23.95 -1.43
N ALA A 259 -12.06 25.01 -1.30
CA ALA A 259 -13.47 24.91 -0.91
C ALA A 259 -14.27 24.09 -1.92
N PHE A 260 -14.05 24.35 -3.22
CA PHE A 260 -14.68 23.60 -4.30
C PHE A 260 -14.29 22.13 -4.27
N LEU A 261 -13.01 21.79 -4.10
CA LEU A 261 -12.58 20.38 -4.04
C LEU A 261 -13.11 19.64 -2.80
N ILE A 262 -13.26 20.33 -1.67
CA ILE A 262 -13.93 19.77 -0.48
C ILE A 262 -15.38 19.42 -0.81
N HIS A 263 -16.08 20.30 -1.51
CA HIS A 263 -17.47 20.12 -1.89
C HIS A 263 -17.66 19.05 -2.97
N TRP A 264 -16.96 19.17 -4.10
CA TRP A 264 -17.13 18.36 -5.30
C TRP A 264 -16.63 16.92 -5.15
N ASN A 265 -15.51 16.71 -4.45
CA ASN A 265 -14.93 15.38 -4.27
C ASN A 265 -15.29 14.71 -2.94
N GLU A 266 -16.01 15.41 -2.05
CA GLU A 266 -16.27 14.96 -0.66
C GLU A 266 -14.98 14.61 0.10
N GLN A 267 -13.91 15.37 -0.15
CA GLN A 267 -12.58 15.11 0.40
C GLN A 267 -12.23 16.07 1.52
N THR A 268 -11.36 15.61 2.43
CA THR A 268 -10.90 16.45 3.54
C THR A 268 -10.06 17.62 3.06
N LEU A 269 -10.05 18.71 3.83
CA LEU A 269 -9.20 19.88 3.54
C LEU A 269 -7.74 19.47 3.35
N LYS A 270 -7.25 18.51 4.15
CA LYS A 270 -5.89 17.97 4.04
C LYS A 270 -5.61 17.31 2.68
N LYS A 271 -6.55 16.52 2.15
CA LYS A 271 -6.40 15.87 0.83
C LYS A 271 -6.43 16.91 -0.29
N SER A 272 -7.43 17.80 -0.27
CA SER A 272 -7.55 18.90 -1.24
C SER A 272 -6.30 19.79 -1.23
N TRP A 273 -5.75 20.08 -0.05
CA TRP A 273 -4.50 20.85 0.10
C TRP A 273 -3.32 20.17 -0.57
N ALA A 274 -3.10 18.88 -0.31
CA ALA A 274 -2.00 18.14 -0.91
C ALA A 274 -2.11 18.10 -2.45
N PHE A 275 -3.33 17.92 -2.97
CA PHE A 275 -3.60 17.92 -4.40
C PHE A 275 -3.27 19.28 -5.06
N VAL A 276 -3.84 20.38 -4.56
CA VAL A 276 -3.59 21.71 -5.13
C VAL A 276 -2.13 22.11 -4.97
N LYS A 277 -1.47 21.72 -3.86
CA LYS A 277 -0.04 21.98 -3.65
C LYS A 277 0.84 21.28 -4.69
N LYS A 278 0.45 20.07 -5.15
CA LYS A 278 1.13 19.35 -6.24
C LYS A 278 0.98 20.08 -7.57
N CYS A 279 -0.21 20.60 -7.88
CA CYS A 279 -0.45 21.38 -9.11
C CYS A 279 0.20 22.77 -9.05
N LYS A 280 0.25 23.40 -7.87
CA LYS A 280 0.73 24.76 -7.64
C LYS A 280 1.58 24.86 -6.36
N ASN A 281 2.89 24.75 -6.54
CA ASN A 281 3.87 24.66 -5.46
C ASN A 281 3.92 25.91 -4.57
N ASN A 282 3.61 27.08 -5.10
CA ASN A 282 3.63 28.34 -4.35
C ASN A 282 2.30 28.66 -3.64
N MET A 283 1.31 27.76 -3.67
CA MET A 283 0.04 27.95 -2.94
C MET A 283 0.30 28.25 -1.46
N ARG A 284 -0.32 29.34 -0.97
CA ARG A 284 -0.25 29.78 0.43
C ARG A 284 -1.47 30.65 0.82
N PRO A 285 -2.66 30.05 0.98
CA PRO A 285 -3.80 30.70 1.64
C PRO A 285 -3.43 31.31 2.99
N ASN A 286 -3.97 32.49 3.26
CA ASN A 286 -3.78 33.13 4.56
C ASN A 286 -4.47 32.30 5.68
N ARG A 287 -4.01 32.46 6.93
CA ARG A 287 -4.49 31.66 8.07
C ARG A 287 -6.00 31.81 8.34
N SER A 288 -6.57 32.98 8.05
CA SER A 288 -8.00 33.27 8.24
C SER A 288 -8.85 32.47 7.27
N LEU A 289 -8.47 32.47 5.98
CA LEU A 289 -9.10 31.65 4.94
C LEU A 289 -8.97 30.15 5.26
N VAL A 290 -7.83 29.70 5.78
CA VAL A 290 -7.67 28.29 6.22
C VAL A 290 -8.63 27.94 7.35
N ALA A 291 -8.84 28.83 8.32
CA ALA A 291 -9.81 28.62 9.38
C ALA A 291 -11.25 28.54 8.83
N GLN A 292 -11.60 29.43 7.90
CA GLN A 292 -12.89 29.40 7.20
C GLN A 292 -13.08 28.11 6.38
N LEU A 293 -12.04 27.60 5.72
CA LEU A 293 -12.08 26.32 5.01
C LEU A 293 -12.27 25.12 5.95
N SER A 294 -11.68 25.18 7.15
CA SER A 294 -11.90 24.14 8.16
C SER A 294 -13.35 24.15 8.64
N GLU A 295 -13.96 25.33 8.77
CA GLU A 295 -15.39 25.43 9.07
C GLU A 295 -16.25 24.93 7.91
N TRP A 296 -15.86 25.23 6.66
CA TRP A 296 -16.55 24.76 5.46
C TRP A 296 -16.56 23.23 5.36
N GLU A 297 -15.43 22.58 5.67
CA GLU A 297 -15.32 21.13 5.76
C GLU A 297 -16.27 20.55 6.83
N LYS A 298 -16.40 21.20 7.98
CA LYS A 298 -17.33 20.75 9.03
C LYS A 298 -18.78 20.83 8.58
N GLU A 299 -19.17 21.91 7.91
CA GLU A 299 -20.55 22.08 7.43
C GLU A 299 -20.85 21.12 6.27
N THR A 300 -19.95 21.01 5.30
CA THR A 300 -20.09 20.11 4.14
C THR A 300 -20.18 18.65 4.59
N HIS A 301 -19.33 18.23 5.54
CA HIS A 301 -19.33 16.85 6.05
C HIS A 301 -20.12 16.66 7.35
N ARG A 302 -21.03 17.59 7.69
CA ARG A 302 -21.74 17.61 8.97
C ARG A 302 -22.50 16.31 9.23
N LEU A 303 -23.25 15.82 8.25
CA LEU A 303 -24.03 14.59 8.38
C LEU A 303 -23.14 13.38 8.66
N TYR A 304 -22.02 13.27 7.92
CA TYR A 304 -21.04 12.21 8.13
C TYR A 304 -20.46 12.25 9.56
N ARG A 305 -20.07 13.44 10.05
CA ARG A 305 -19.54 13.60 11.41
C ARG A 305 -20.56 13.21 12.48
N LEU A 306 -21.81 13.66 12.33
CA LEU A 306 -22.90 13.31 13.25
C LEU A 306 -23.12 11.80 13.29
N LYS A 307 -23.13 11.14 12.13
CA LYS A 307 -23.27 9.68 12.06
C LYS A 307 -22.07 8.94 12.65
N LEU A 308 -20.87 9.46 12.47
CA LEU A 308 -19.67 8.90 13.09
C LEU A 308 -19.71 9.02 14.62
N GLU A 309 -20.12 10.17 15.16
CA GLU A 309 -20.28 10.39 16.60
C GLU A 309 -21.39 9.51 17.20
N GLU A 310 -22.53 9.38 16.50
CA GLU A 310 -23.63 8.48 16.86
C GLU A 310 -23.15 7.02 16.93
N LEU A 311 -22.40 6.58 15.92
CA LEU A 311 -21.82 5.24 15.85
C LEU A 311 -20.83 4.99 17.00
N ILE A 312 -19.94 5.94 17.29
CA ILE A 312 -18.98 5.83 18.40
C ILE A 312 -19.71 5.73 19.74
N LYS A 313 -20.76 6.55 19.95
CA LYS A 313 -21.56 6.51 21.18
C LYS A 313 -22.26 5.17 21.36
N LEU A 314 -22.86 4.63 20.29
CA LEU A 314 -23.49 3.30 20.29
C LEU A 314 -22.48 2.19 20.55
N GLN A 315 -21.31 2.23 19.91
CA GLN A 315 -20.22 1.27 20.13
C GLN A 315 -19.75 1.26 21.59
N ASN A 316 -19.56 2.43 22.20
CA ASN A 316 -19.15 2.56 23.59
C ASN A 316 -20.23 2.05 24.55
N SER A 317 -21.50 2.38 24.30
CA SER A 317 -22.63 1.90 25.10
C SER A 317 -22.78 0.38 25.04
N CYS A 318 -22.65 -0.21 23.84
CA CYS A 318 -22.70 -1.65 23.63
C CYS A 318 -21.55 -2.36 24.35
N THR A 319 -20.32 -1.87 24.18
CA THR A 319 -19.11 -2.40 24.83
C THR A 319 -19.25 -2.38 26.36
N GLY A 320 -19.72 -1.26 26.92
CA GLY A 320 -19.95 -1.15 28.36
C GLY A 320 -21.02 -2.12 28.87
N SER A 321 -22.10 -2.31 28.10
CA SER A 321 -23.19 -3.23 28.47
C SER A 321 -22.76 -4.70 28.40
N ILE A 322 -22.02 -5.10 27.37
CA ILE A 322 -21.46 -6.46 27.24
C ILE A 322 -20.50 -6.74 28.40
N THR A 323 -19.61 -5.79 28.74
CA THR A 323 -18.65 -5.94 29.84
C THR A 323 -19.36 -6.18 31.17
N ARG A 324 -20.40 -5.39 31.47
CA ARG A 324 -21.22 -5.57 32.68
C ARG A 324 -21.93 -6.92 32.73
N GLN A 325 -22.56 -7.33 31.62
CA GLN A 325 -23.29 -8.59 31.57
C GLN A 325 -22.36 -9.81 31.67
N LYS A 326 -21.18 -9.75 31.03
CA LYS A 326 -20.14 -10.79 31.18
C LYS A 326 -19.68 -10.95 32.62
N LYS A 327 -19.43 -9.85 33.34
CA LYS A 327 -19.04 -9.89 34.75
C LYS A 327 -20.10 -10.62 35.60
N ARG A 328 -21.38 -10.27 35.41
CA ARG A 328 -22.50 -10.94 36.10
C ARG A 328 -22.61 -12.42 35.75
N LEU A 329 -22.46 -12.79 34.47
CA LEU A 329 -22.48 -14.21 34.06
C LEU A 329 -21.32 -15.00 34.69
N GLN A 330 -20.14 -14.39 34.84
CA GLN A 330 -19.00 -15.02 35.51
C GLN A 330 -19.27 -15.24 37.00
N GLU A 331 -19.85 -14.26 37.68
CA GLU A 331 -20.27 -14.37 39.08
C GLU A 331 -21.33 -15.47 39.26
N LEU A 332 -22.35 -15.51 38.40
CA LEU A 332 -23.39 -16.54 38.40
C LEU A 332 -22.80 -17.95 38.14
N ALA A 333 -21.90 -18.08 37.18
CA ALA A 333 -21.22 -19.35 36.90
C ALA A 333 -20.40 -19.84 38.11
N LEU A 334 -19.77 -18.92 38.84
CA LEU A 334 -19.00 -19.25 40.05
C LEU A 334 -19.91 -19.73 41.19
N VAL A 335 -21.03 -19.04 41.42
CA VAL A 335 -22.04 -19.44 42.41
C VAL A 335 -22.63 -20.80 42.06
N LEU A 336 -23.05 -20.99 40.80
CA LEU A 336 -23.60 -22.25 40.32
C LEU A 336 -22.62 -23.42 40.53
N LYS A 337 -21.32 -23.20 40.24
CA LYS A 337 -20.28 -24.21 40.47
C LYS A 337 -20.13 -24.59 41.94
N LYS A 338 -20.28 -23.63 42.87
CA LYS A 338 -20.23 -23.88 44.31
C LYS A 338 -21.47 -24.62 44.84
N CYS A 339 -22.65 -24.34 44.30
CA CYS A 339 -23.90 -24.98 44.71
C CYS A 339 -24.10 -26.37 44.09
N LYS A 340 -23.51 -26.66 42.92
CA LYS A 340 -23.63 -27.92 42.17
C LYS A 340 -23.50 -29.20 43.02
N PRO A 341 -22.53 -29.32 43.95
CA PRO A 341 -22.30 -30.54 44.74
C PRO A 341 -23.42 -30.83 45.75
N SER A 342 -24.10 -29.81 46.27
CA SER A 342 -25.08 -29.92 47.35
C SER A 342 -26.54 -30.06 46.87
N LEU A 343 -26.78 -30.11 45.55
CA LEU A 343 -28.14 -30.18 44.97
C LEU A 343 -28.67 -31.62 44.86
N GLN A 344 -29.97 -31.77 45.15
CA GLN A 344 -30.77 -32.99 44.92
C GLN A 344 -30.93 -33.30 43.42
N SER A 345 -31.30 -34.54 43.06
CA SER A 345 -31.32 -35.04 41.68
C SER A 345 -32.11 -34.17 40.69
N GLY A 346 -33.34 -33.74 41.02
CA GLY A 346 -34.15 -32.86 40.16
C GLY A 346 -33.59 -31.43 40.03
N ALA A 347 -32.91 -30.93 41.05
CA ALA A 347 -32.29 -29.60 41.03
C ALA A 347 -30.94 -29.59 40.28
N ARG A 348 -30.32 -30.76 40.06
CA ARG A 348 -29.13 -30.91 39.21
C ARG A 348 -29.44 -30.72 37.73
N GLU A 349 -30.61 -31.17 37.26
CA GLU A 349 -31.04 -30.97 35.87
C GLU A 349 -31.26 -29.48 35.58
N ALA A 350 -31.96 -28.77 36.47
CA ALA A 350 -32.13 -27.31 36.37
C ALA A 350 -30.79 -26.55 36.41
N ALA A 351 -29.85 -26.99 37.25
CA ALA A 351 -28.50 -26.41 37.30
C ALA A 351 -27.71 -26.65 36.00
N GLN A 352 -27.90 -27.80 35.35
CA GLN A 352 -27.27 -28.12 34.08
C GLN A 352 -27.84 -27.27 32.93
N GLU A 353 -29.16 -27.06 32.93
CA GLU A 353 -29.83 -26.17 31.98
C GLU A 353 -29.35 -24.71 32.13
N LEU A 354 -29.24 -24.22 33.36
CA LEU A 354 -28.69 -22.88 33.63
C LEU A 354 -27.24 -22.74 33.14
N GLU A 355 -26.43 -23.80 33.28
CA GLU A 355 -25.05 -23.82 32.77
C GLU A 355 -25.01 -23.72 31.23
N ASN A 356 -25.94 -24.39 30.53
CA ASN A 356 -26.07 -24.30 29.07
C ASN A 356 -26.48 -22.89 28.64
N GLN A 357 -27.47 -22.27 29.29
CA GLN A 357 -27.89 -20.90 29.00
C GLN A 357 -26.78 -19.88 29.25
N ILE A 358 -25.97 -20.06 30.30
CA ILE A 358 -24.79 -19.22 30.55
C ILE A 358 -23.80 -19.34 29.38
N LYS A 359 -23.53 -20.57 28.89
CA LYS A 359 -22.63 -20.81 27.75
C LYS A 359 -23.18 -20.20 26.45
N GLU A 360 -24.48 -20.35 26.20
CA GLU A 360 -25.14 -19.77 25.03
C GLU A 360 -25.03 -18.23 25.03
N ARG A 361 -25.36 -17.59 26.15
CA ARG A 361 -25.21 -16.13 26.30
C ARG A 361 -23.77 -15.66 26.16
N GLN A 362 -22.80 -16.43 26.66
CA GLN A 362 -21.38 -16.13 26.45
C GLN A 362 -20.99 -16.20 24.97
N GLY A 363 -21.55 -17.17 24.22
CA GLY A 363 -21.41 -17.26 22.77
C GLY A 363 -21.99 -16.05 22.04
N LEU A 364 -23.20 -15.64 22.40
CA LEU A 364 -23.84 -14.46 21.81
C LEU A 364 -23.00 -13.19 22.02
N PHE A 365 -22.47 -12.97 23.23
CA PHE A 365 -21.59 -11.82 23.48
C PHE A 365 -20.28 -11.88 22.68
N PHE A 366 -19.72 -13.06 22.47
CA PHE A 366 -18.52 -13.23 21.63
C PHE A 366 -18.80 -12.79 20.18
N ASP A 367 -19.96 -13.13 19.64
CA ASP A 367 -20.37 -12.72 18.30
C ASP A 367 -20.63 -11.22 18.21
N MET A 368 -21.27 -10.62 19.22
CA MET A 368 -21.47 -9.17 19.28
C MET A 368 -20.16 -8.39 19.36
N GLU A 369 -19.21 -8.84 20.17
CA GLU A 369 -17.87 -8.23 20.29
C GLU A 369 -17.04 -8.32 19.00
N ALA A 370 -17.39 -9.22 18.08
CA ALA A 370 -16.72 -9.28 16.79
C ALA A 370 -16.93 -8.01 15.95
N TYR A 371 -18.01 -7.25 16.18
CA TYR A 371 -18.32 -6.01 15.46
C TYR A 371 -17.95 -4.74 16.22
N LEU A 372 -17.36 -4.89 17.41
CA LEU A 372 -16.96 -3.78 18.26
C LEU A 372 -15.45 -3.58 18.24
N PRO A 373 -14.96 -2.34 18.42
CA PRO A 373 -13.55 -2.05 18.60
C PRO A 373 -12.96 -2.87 19.76
N LYS A 374 -11.86 -3.59 19.51
CA LYS A 374 -11.15 -4.35 20.54
C LYS A 374 -9.84 -3.69 20.91
N LYS A 375 -9.47 -3.83 22.18
CA LYS A 375 -8.16 -3.42 22.67
C LYS A 375 -7.10 -4.41 22.19
N ASN A 376 -5.96 -3.89 21.77
CA ASN A 376 -4.80 -4.69 21.39
C ASN A 376 -4.32 -5.54 22.58
N GLY A 377 -3.92 -6.78 22.32
CA GLY A 377 -3.21 -7.60 23.30
C GLY A 377 -1.79 -7.05 23.56
N LEU A 378 -1.15 -7.49 24.65
CA LEU A 378 0.15 -6.97 25.13
C LEU A 378 1.23 -6.89 24.03
N TYR A 379 1.41 -7.96 23.25
CA TYR A 379 2.38 -7.99 22.15
C TYR A 379 2.08 -6.92 21.10
N LEU A 380 0.83 -6.84 20.66
CA LEU A 380 0.43 -5.91 19.61
C LEU A 380 0.45 -4.46 20.08
N SER A 381 0.14 -4.20 21.36
CA SER A 381 0.32 -2.87 21.95
C SER A 381 1.78 -2.47 22.09
N LEU A 382 2.68 -3.43 22.34
CA LEU A 382 4.12 -3.15 22.39
C LEU A 382 4.67 -2.78 21.00
N VAL A 383 4.22 -3.48 19.95
CA VAL A 383 4.72 -3.29 18.58
C VAL A 383 4.06 -2.11 17.86
N LEU A 384 2.74 -1.93 17.99
CA LEU A 384 1.98 -0.93 17.23
C LEU A 384 1.51 0.26 18.08
N GLY A 385 1.75 0.24 19.40
CA GLY A 385 1.26 1.26 20.31
C GLY A 385 -0.27 1.30 20.39
N ASN A 386 -0.81 2.52 20.45
CA ASN A 386 -2.24 2.78 20.62
C ASN A 386 -3.07 2.70 19.33
N VAL A 387 -2.49 2.23 18.22
CA VAL A 387 -3.19 2.12 16.94
C VAL A 387 -4.22 0.99 17.00
N ASN A 388 -5.49 1.31 16.76
CA ASN A 388 -6.56 0.31 16.74
C ASN A 388 -6.55 -0.47 15.41
N VAL A 389 -6.30 -1.78 15.48
CA VAL A 389 -6.28 -2.67 14.31
C VAL A 389 -7.60 -3.42 14.08
N THR A 390 -8.67 -3.00 14.75
CA THR A 390 -9.97 -3.68 14.65
C THR A 390 -10.61 -3.39 13.29
N LEU A 391 -10.82 -4.44 12.52
CA LEU A 391 -11.53 -4.45 11.25
C LEU A 391 -13.02 -4.62 11.53
N LEU A 392 -13.80 -3.54 11.38
CA LEU A 392 -15.22 -3.54 11.76
C LEU A 392 -16.11 -4.26 10.73
N SER A 393 -15.74 -4.27 9.45
CA SER A 393 -16.53 -4.94 8.40
C SER A 393 -16.09 -6.38 8.19
N LYS A 394 -17.05 -7.28 7.91
CA LYS A 394 -16.77 -8.68 7.53
C LYS A 394 -15.88 -8.74 6.29
N GLN A 395 -16.16 -7.89 5.30
CA GLN A 395 -15.38 -7.79 4.06
C GLN A 395 -13.91 -7.44 4.35
N ALA A 396 -13.63 -6.46 5.20
CA ALA A 396 -12.25 -6.09 5.54
C ALA A 396 -11.52 -7.21 6.28
N LYS A 397 -12.20 -7.93 7.18
CA LYS A 397 -11.65 -9.12 7.85
C LYS A 397 -11.28 -10.21 6.84
N PHE A 398 -12.14 -10.46 5.86
CA PHE A 398 -11.87 -11.44 4.80
C PHE A 398 -10.74 -11.00 3.87
N ALA A 399 -10.73 -9.75 3.45
CA ALA A 399 -9.66 -9.20 2.62
C ALA A 399 -8.30 -9.31 3.32
N TYR A 400 -8.22 -8.91 4.59
CA TYR A 400 -6.98 -9.03 5.37
C TYR A 400 -6.51 -10.48 5.51
N LYS A 401 -7.46 -11.39 5.76
CA LYS A 401 -7.18 -12.82 5.82
C LYS A 401 -6.66 -13.37 4.49
N ASP A 402 -7.28 -13.00 3.38
CA ASP A 402 -6.88 -13.43 2.04
C ASP A 402 -5.46 -12.94 1.72
N GLU A 403 -5.17 -11.67 2.04
CA GLU A 403 -3.82 -11.09 1.90
C GLU A 403 -2.78 -11.75 2.82
N TYR A 404 -3.17 -12.23 4.00
CA TYR A 404 -2.29 -13.03 4.85
C TYR A 404 -2.00 -14.42 4.26
N GLU A 405 -3.02 -15.11 3.73
CA GLU A 405 -2.86 -16.43 3.11
C GLU A 405 -2.03 -16.35 1.81
N LYS A 406 -2.27 -15.35 0.95
CA LYS A 406 -1.45 -15.05 -0.23
C LYS A 406 0.00 -14.74 0.15
N PHE A 407 0.20 -13.90 1.16
CA PHE A 407 1.54 -13.58 1.66
C PHE A 407 2.32 -14.82 2.09
N LYS A 408 1.70 -15.73 2.87
CA LYS A 408 2.33 -17.00 3.23
C LYS A 408 2.74 -17.79 1.99
N LEU A 409 1.86 -17.93 1.01
CA LEU A 409 2.13 -18.69 -0.20
C LEU A 409 3.28 -18.09 -1.02
N TYR A 410 3.22 -16.78 -1.33
CA TYR A 410 4.26 -16.10 -2.11
C TYR A 410 5.62 -16.19 -1.43
N LEU A 411 5.68 -15.94 -0.11
CA LEU A 411 6.94 -16.01 0.61
C LEU A 411 7.47 -17.45 0.71
N THR A 412 6.60 -18.44 0.86
CA THR A 412 7.01 -19.85 0.85
C THR A 412 7.67 -20.22 -0.48
N ILE A 413 7.12 -19.77 -1.62
CA ILE A 413 7.71 -19.99 -2.95
C ILE A 413 9.07 -19.31 -3.06
N ILE A 414 9.18 -18.05 -2.62
CA ILE A 414 10.45 -17.31 -2.60
C ILE A 414 11.51 -18.02 -1.74
N LEU A 415 11.12 -18.52 -0.56
CA LEU A 415 12.03 -19.25 0.33
C LEU A 415 12.54 -20.55 -0.30
N ILE A 416 11.72 -21.27 -1.06
CA ILE A 416 12.17 -22.45 -1.83
C ILE A 416 13.23 -22.04 -2.87
N LEU A 417 12.95 -20.99 -3.66
CA LEU A 417 13.87 -20.54 -4.72
C LEU A 417 15.20 -20.04 -4.15
N ILE A 418 15.17 -19.24 -3.09
CA ILE A 418 16.38 -18.70 -2.46
C ILE A 418 17.18 -19.80 -1.76
N SER A 419 16.52 -20.70 -1.02
CA SER A 419 17.22 -21.83 -0.37
C SER A 419 17.85 -22.77 -1.39
N PHE A 420 17.20 -23.00 -2.53
CA PHE A 420 17.77 -23.75 -3.66
C PHE A 420 19.01 -23.05 -4.23
N THR A 421 18.91 -21.75 -4.47
CA THR A 421 20.01 -20.94 -4.99
C THR A 421 21.20 -20.92 -4.03
N CYS A 422 20.98 -20.69 -2.72
CA CYS A 422 22.04 -20.68 -1.71
C CYS A 422 22.69 -22.06 -1.55
N ARG A 423 21.94 -23.15 -1.77
CA ARG A 423 22.50 -24.50 -1.67
C ARG A 423 23.34 -24.89 -2.88
N PHE A 424 22.83 -24.67 -4.09
CA PHE A 424 23.39 -25.28 -5.30
C PHE A 424 24.13 -24.30 -6.21
N LEU A 425 23.80 -23.01 -6.18
CA LEU A 425 24.32 -22.03 -7.14
C LEU A 425 25.33 -21.06 -6.48
N LEU A 426 25.04 -20.59 -5.26
CA LEU A 426 25.81 -19.56 -4.58
C LEU A 426 26.24 -20.03 -3.20
N ASN A 427 27.51 -20.41 -3.07
CA ASN A 427 28.10 -20.80 -1.78
C ASN A 427 28.79 -19.59 -1.11
N SER A 428 28.00 -18.65 -0.59
CA SER A 428 28.52 -17.45 0.07
C SER A 428 27.82 -17.20 1.41
N ARG A 429 28.60 -16.81 2.42
CA ARG A 429 28.05 -16.42 3.73
C ARG A 429 27.09 -15.24 3.62
N VAL A 430 27.29 -14.35 2.66
CA VAL A 430 26.43 -13.17 2.42
C VAL A 430 25.04 -13.60 1.94
N THR A 431 24.97 -14.56 1.01
CA THR A 431 23.69 -15.08 0.52
C THR A 431 22.95 -15.84 1.63
N ASP A 432 23.68 -16.59 2.46
CA ASP A 432 23.09 -17.26 3.62
C ASP A 432 22.61 -16.25 4.68
N ALA A 433 23.32 -15.14 4.89
CA ALA A 433 22.88 -14.06 5.76
C ALA A 433 21.57 -13.44 5.27
N ALA A 434 21.49 -13.14 3.97
CA ALA A 434 20.30 -12.58 3.35
C ALA A 434 19.10 -13.54 3.48
N PHE A 435 19.32 -14.85 3.28
CA PHE A 435 18.29 -15.87 3.48
C PHE A 435 17.82 -15.96 4.94
N ASN A 436 18.74 -15.99 5.90
CA ASN A 436 18.38 -16.04 7.33
C ASN A 436 17.69 -14.74 7.79
N PHE A 437 18.11 -13.59 7.28
CA PHE A 437 17.43 -12.31 7.52
C PHE A 437 15.99 -12.35 6.98
N LEU A 438 15.78 -12.89 5.78
CA LEU A 438 14.45 -13.09 5.21
C LEU A 438 13.58 -14.01 6.09
N LEU A 439 14.14 -15.09 6.65
CA LEU A 439 13.43 -15.97 7.58
C LEU A 439 13.03 -15.25 8.88
N VAL A 440 13.94 -14.47 9.48
CA VAL A 440 13.62 -13.65 10.66
C VAL A 440 12.48 -12.69 10.34
N TRP A 441 12.59 -11.95 9.24
CA TRP A 441 11.57 -11.01 8.79
C TRP A 441 10.21 -11.70 8.52
N TYR A 442 10.24 -12.89 7.90
CA TYR A 442 9.04 -13.66 7.59
C TYR A 442 8.31 -14.06 8.88
N TYR A 443 8.99 -14.72 9.82
CA TYR A 443 8.35 -15.18 11.06
C TYR A 443 7.94 -14.01 11.97
N CYS A 444 8.72 -12.93 12.05
CA CYS A 444 8.30 -11.70 12.71
C CYS A 444 6.99 -11.16 12.11
N THR A 445 6.90 -11.11 10.79
CA THR A 445 5.71 -10.62 10.09
C THR A 445 4.50 -11.52 10.36
N LEU A 446 4.67 -12.85 10.38
CA LEU A 446 3.60 -13.79 10.73
C LEU A 446 3.07 -13.55 12.14
N THR A 447 3.94 -13.38 13.14
CA THR A 447 3.48 -13.13 14.53
C THR A 447 2.63 -11.85 14.65
N ILE A 448 3.00 -10.78 13.92
CA ILE A 448 2.20 -9.53 13.89
C ILE A 448 0.88 -9.77 13.17
N ARG A 449 0.92 -10.35 11.96
CA ARG A 449 -0.30 -10.56 11.15
C ARG A 449 -1.30 -11.49 11.84
N GLU A 450 -0.82 -12.55 12.48
CA GLU A 450 -1.64 -13.48 13.26
C GLU A 450 -2.21 -12.85 14.52
N SER A 451 -1.45 -11.99 15.21
CA SER A 451 -1.96 -11.22 16.34
C SER A 451 -3.11 -10.29 15.94
N ILE A 452 -3.01 -9.66 14.76
CA ILE A 452 -4.10 -8.86 14.17
C ILE A 452 -5.31 -9.75 13.85
N LEU A 453 -5.11 -10.95 13.26
CA LEU A 453 -6.18 -11.90 12.96
C LEU A 453 -6.88 -12.40 14.24
N ILE A 454 -6.12 -12.71 15.29
CA ILE A 454 -6.64 -13.14 16.59
C ILE A 454 -7.50 -12.02 17.20
N ASN A 455 -7.02 -10.77 17.17
CA ASN A 455 -7.82 -9.63 17.66
C ASN A 455 -9.14 -9.50 16.87
N ASN A 456 -9.11 -9.79 15.57
CA ASN A 456 -10.27 -9.71 14.68
C ASN A 456 -11.19 -10.93 14.64
N GLY A 457 -10.90 -11.97 15.43
CA GLY A 457 -11.78 -13.13 15.65
C GLY A 457 -11.31 -14.47 15.06
N SER A 458 -10.09 -14.56 14.50
CA SER A 458 -9.51 -15.84 14.10
C SER A 458 -9.11 -16.67 15.32
N ARG A 459 -9.44 -17.98 15.29
CA ARG A 459 -9.12 -18.93 16.37
C ARG A 459 -7.85 -19.72 16.02
N ILE A 460 -6.70 -19.12 16.27
CA ILE A 460 -5.39 -19.77 16.10
C ILE A 460 -5.00 -20.43 17.42
N LYS A 461 -4.61 -21.71 17.42
CA LYS A 461 -4.20 -22.39 18.67
C LYS A 461 -2.86 -21.83 19.13
N GLY A 462 -2.70 -21.70 20.46
CA GLY A 462 -1.52 -21.07 21.06
C GLY A 462 -0.17 -21.65 20.62
N TRP A 463 -0.07 -22.98 20.43
CA TRP A 463 1.17 -23.60 19.92
C TRP A 463 1.60 -23.03 18.56
N TRP A 464 0.66 -22.83 17.64
CA TRP A 464 0.94 -22.30 16.29
C TRP A 464 1.25 -20.81 16.29
N VAL A 465 1.01 -20.09 17.38
CA VAL A 465 1.56 -18.74 17.54
C VAL A 465 2.95 -18.83 18.17
N PHE A 466 3.10 -19.72 19.17
CA PHE A 466 4.34 -19.92 19.91
C PHE A 466 5.51 -20.40 19.03
N HIS A 467 5.27 -21.37 18.13
CA HIS A 467 6.30 -21.91 17.25
C HIS A 467 6.89 -20.87 16.29
N HIS A 468 6.15 -19.79 15.95
CA HIS A 468 6.67 -18.69 15.12
C HIS A 468 7.66 -17.84 15.90
N TYR A 469 7.43 -17.60 17.20
CA TYR A 469 8.41 -16.94 18.07
C TYR A 469 9.69 -17.79 18.19
N VAL A 470 9.56 -19.10 18.37
CA VAL A 470 10.70 -20.02 18.43
C VAL A 470 11.47 -20.04 17.10
N SER A 471 10.77 -20.04 15.96
CA SER A 471 11.38 -20.03 14.63
C SER A 471 12.06 -18.69 14.30
N THR A 472 11.50 -17.58 14.79
CA THR A 472 12.13 -16.24 14.71
C THR A 472 13.46 -16.23 15.47
N PHE A 473 13.44 -16.72 16.72
CA PHE A 473 14.64 -16.82 17.54
C PHE A 473 15.70 -17.71 16.88
N LEU A 474 15.31 -18.90 16.43
CA LEU A 474 16.21 -19.82 15.72
C LEU A 474 16.86 -19.18 14.50
N SER A 475 16.06 -18.52 13.65
CA SER A 475 16.56 -17.83 12.45
C SER A 475 17.48 -16.65 12.81
N GLY A 476 17.20 -15.96 13.91
CA GLY A 476 18.05 -14.88 14.44
C GLY A 476 19.40 -15.38 14.92
N VAL A 477 19.45 -16.51 15.63
CA VAL A 477 20.71 -17.15 16.04
C VAL A 477 21.49 -17.66 14.82
N MET A 478 20.81 -18.25 13.83
CA MET A 478 21.45 -18.66 12.56
C MET A 478 22.04 -17.46 11.80
N LEU A 479 21.38 -16.30 11.83
CA LEU A 479 21.87 -15.08 11.19
C LEU A 479 23.17 -14.56 11.82
N THR A 480 23.30 -14.66 13.15
CA THR A 480 24.49 -14.20 13.90
C THR A 480 25.62 -15.22 13.98
N TRP A 481 25.42 -16.42 13.42
CA TRP A 481 26.43 -17.47 13.43
C TRP A 481 27.58 -17.12 12.46
N PRO A 482 28.82 -16.89 12.94
CA PRO A 482 29.95 -16.56 12.07
C PRO A 482 30.30 -17.68 11.09
N ASP A 483 31.07 -17.35 10.05
CA ASP A 483 31.55 -18.33 9.08
C ASP A 483 32.70 -19.16 9.68
N GLY A 484 32.35 -20.22 10.41
CA GLY A 484 33.29 -21.12 11.06
C GLY A 484 33.11 -22.58 10.65
N LEU A 485 33.99 -23.46 11.17
CA LEU A 485 33.99 -24.89 10.82
C LEU A 485 32.65 -25.58 11.15
N MET A 486 32.07 -25.29 12.32
CA MET A 486 30.80 -25.91 12.73
C MET A 486 29.63 -25.38 11.90
N TYR A 487 29.64 -24.09 11.54
CA TYR A 487 28.67 -23.52 10.62
C TYR A 487 28.70 -24.26 9.27
N GLN A 488 29.87 -24.43 8.67
CA GLN A 488 30.00 -25.11 7.37
C GLN A 488 29.57 -26.58 7.43
N LYS A 489 29.86 -27.29 8.54
CA LYS A 489 29.37 -28.66 8.76
C LYS A 489 27.83 -28.74 8.79
N PHE A 490 27.14 -27.74 9.35
CA PHE A 490 25.69 -27.74 9.49
C PHE A 490 24.93 -27.04 8.35
N ARG A 491 25.59 -26.11 7.64
CA ARG A 491 25.01 -25.22 6.62
C ARG A 491 24.13 -25.94 5.61
N ASN A 492 24.67 -26.97 4.95
CA ASN A 492 23.95 -27.70 3.91
C ASN A 492 22.74 -28.43 4.51
N GLN A 493 22.87 -29.00 5.70
CA GLN A 493 21.77 -29.67 6.38
C GLN A 493 20.63 -28.68 6.71
N PHE A 494 20.97 -27.48 7.19
CA PHE A 494 20.01 -26.41 7.44
C PHE A 494 19.30 -25.96 6.16
N LEU A 495 20.03 -25.64 5.08
CA LEU A 495 19.43 -25.21 3.81
C LEU A 495 18.51 -26.27 3.19
N SER A 496 18.89 -27.55 3.28
CA SER A 496 18.02 -28.67 2.87
C SER A 496 16.74 -28.73 3.70
N PHE A 497 16.88 -28.60 5.02
CA PHE A 497 15.74 -28.61 5.91
C PHE A 497 14.80 -27.43 5.63
N SER A 498 15.33 -26.22 5.43
CA SER A 498 14.52 -25.05 5.12
C SER A 498 13.76 -25.21 3.80
N MET A 499 14.42 -25.73 2.76
CA MET A 499 13.76 -26.03 1.48
C MET A 499 12.64 -27.06 1.65
N TYR A 500 12.91 -28.14 2.38
CA TYR A 500 11.92 -29.18 2.68
C TYR A 500 10.74 -28.60 3.48
N GLN A 501 11.01 -27.80 4.51
CA GLN A 501 9.99 -27.17 5.34
C GLN A 501 9.08 -26.26 4.50
N SER A 502 9.65 -25.43 3.62
CA SER A 502 8.86 -24.58 2.72
C SER A 502 8.05 -25.41 1.72
N PHE A 503 8.58 -26.52 1.21
CA PHE A 503 7.82 -27.44 0.36
C PHE A 503 6.62 -28.05 1.11
N VAL A 504 6.81 -28.49 2.36
CA VAL A 504 5.71 -29.00 3.19
C VAL A 504 4.67 -27.92 3.49
N GLN A 505 5.09 -26.68 3.77
CA GLN A 505 4.19 -25.54 3.96
C GLN A 505 3.34 -25.27 2.70
N PHE A 506 3.94 -25.38 1.51
CA PHE A 506 3.22 -25.27 0.24
C PHE A 506 2.15 -26.36 0.10
N LEU A 507 2.50 -27.63 0.34
CA LEU A 507 1.52 -28.73 0.31
C LEU A 507 0.39 -28.55 1.33
N GLN A 508 0.75 -28.12 2.55
CA GLN A 508 -0.21 -27.83 3.61
C GLN A 508 -1.21 -26.75 3.19
N TYR A 509 -0.73 -25.68 2.56
CA TYR A 509 -1.57 -24.57 2.11
C TYR A 509 -2.67 -25.03 1.15
N TYR A 510 -2.33 -25.74 0.08
CA TYR A 510 -3.32 -26.20 -0.92
C TYR A 510 -4.32 -27.19 -0.31
N TYR A 511 -3.81 -28.16 0.45
CA TYR A 511 -4.65 -29.16 1.08
C TYR A 511 -5.65 -28.52 2.06
N GLN A 512 -5.17 -27.62 2.92
CA GLN A 512 -6.00 -26.99 3.93
C GLN A 512 -6.97 -25.97 3.35
N SER A 513 -6.55 -25.21 2.33
CA SER A 513 -7.42 -24.27 1.63
C SER A 513 -8.61 -24.99 1.00
N GLY A 514 -8.37 -26.13 0.34
CA GLY A 514 -9.43 -26.98 -0.22
C GLY A 514 -10.37 -27.57 0.82
N CYS A 515 -9.82 -28.10 1.92
CA CYS A 515 -10.64 -28.62 3.02
C CYS A 515 -11.48 -27.52 3.72
N LEU A 516 -10.91 -26.34 3.96
CA LEU A 516 -11.62 -25.21 4.56
C LEU A 516 -12.72 -24.69 3.66
N TYR A 517 -12.49 -24.62 2.35
CA TYR A 517 -13.52 -24.24 1.38
C TYR A 517 -14.73 -25.18 1.47
N ARG A 518 -14.49 -26.49 1.43
CA ARG A 518 -15.57 -27.51 1.53
C ARG A 518 -16.32 -27.43 2.86
N LEU A 519 -15.62 -27.31 3.99
CA LEU A 519 -16.27 -27.25 5.30
C LEU A 519 -17.06 -25.95 5.52
N ARG A 520 -16.65 -24.84 4.89
CA ARG A 520 -17.44 -23.59 4.89
C ARG A 520 -18.68 -23.71 4.03
N ALA A 521 -18.60 -24.35 2.86
CA ALA A 521 -19.76 -24.61 2.01
C ALA A 521 -20.80 -25.49 2.71
N LEU A 522 -20.35 -26.39 3.59
CA LEU A 522 -21.22 -27.24 4.42
C LEU A 522 -21.71 -26.56 5.71
N GLY A 523 -21.29 -25.31 6.00
CA GLY A 523 -21.66 -24.60 7.23
C GLY A 523 -21.02 -25.12 8.52
N GLU A 524 -20.15 -26.14 8.45
CA GLU A 524 -19.55 -26.80 9.62
C GLU A 524 -18.39 -26.01 10.26
N ARG A 525 -17.92 -24.93 9.62
CA ARG A 525 -16.72 -24.18 10.03
C ARG A 525 -16.93 -22.68 9.98
N HIS A 526 -16.32 -21.99 10.94
CA HIS A 526 -16.35 -20.54 11.01
C HIS A 526 -15.51 -19.93 9.87
N THR A 527 -16.03 -18.86 9.29
CA THR A 527 -15.48 -18.24 8.09
C THR A 527 -14.09 -17.64 8.29
N MET A 528 -13.69 -17.32 9.53
CA MET A 528 -12.38 -16.76 9.91
C MET A 528 -11.25 -17.78 10.14
N ASP A 529 -11.49 -19.07 9.94
CA ASP A 529 -10.46 -20.12 10.17
C ASP A 529 -9.38 -20.15 9.07
N LEU A 530 -8.11 -20.25 9.47
CA LEU A 530 -6.92 -20.11 8.63
C LEU A 530 -6.24 -21.45 8.36
N THR A 531 -5.37 -21.49 7.34
CA THR A 531 -4.41 -22.60 7.20
C THR A 531 -3.33 -22.49 8.27
N VAL A 532 -2.82 -23.62 8.74
CA VAL A 532 -1.91 -23.77 9.88
C VAL A 532 -0.73 -24.64 9.45
N GLU A 533 0.47 -24.37 9.95
CA GLU A 533 1.69 -25.15 9.65
C GLU A 533 1.73 -26.56 10.26
N GLY A 534 0.60 -27.06 10.74
CA GLY A 534 0.46 -28.46 11.11
C GLY A 534 -0.98 -28.92 11.15
N PHE A 535 -1.29 -29.83 12.08
CA PHE A 535 -2.45 -30.69 11.92
C PHE A 535 -3.63 -30.32 12.84
N GLN A 536 -4.86 -30.38 12.31
CA GLN A 536 -6.11 -30.22 13.07
C GLN A 536 -7.12 -31.35 12.75
N SER A 537 -7.96 -31.69 13.72
CA SER A 537 -8.80 -32.92 13.72
C SER A 537 -9.85 -33.01 12.60
N TRP A 538 -10.21 -31.89 11.99
CA TRP A 538 -11.18 -31.80 10.88
C TRP A 538 -10.55 -32.08 9.51
N MET A 539 -9.22 -32.10 9.41
CA MET A 539 -8.49 -32.28 8.16
C MET A 539 -8.39 -33.76 7.74
N TRP A 540 -9.23 -34.67 8.25
CA TRP A 540 -9.02 -36.12 8.19
C TRP A 540 -9.32 -36.78 6.83
N ARG A 541 -10.32 -36.31 6.07
CA ARG A 541 -10.64 -36.83 4.73
C ARG A 541 -9.58 -36.33 3.71
N GLY A 542 -8.53 -37.14 3.49
CA GLY A 542 -7.37 -36.86 2.63
C GLY A 542 -6.01 -36.84 3.35
N LEU A 543 -5.99 -37.08 4.66
CA LEU A 543 -4.82 -36.83 5.51
C LEU A 543 -3.71 -37.90 5.42
N THR A 544 -4.02 -39.12 5.02
CA THR A 544 -3.01 -40.19 4.86
C THR A 544 -1.87 -39.75 3.94
N PHE A 545 -2.16 -38.86 2.99
CA PHE A 545 -1.15 -38.30 2.09
C PHE A 545 -0.18 -37.33 2.78
N LEU A 546 -0.66 -36.39 3.59
CA LEU A 546 0.17 -35.31 4.16
C LEU A 546 0.94 -35.74 5.41
N LEU A 547 0.40 -36.71 6.16
CA LEU A 547 0.93 -37.14 7.44
C LEU A 547 2.38 -37.71 7.37
N PRO A 548 2.77 -38.53 6.37
CA PRO A 548 4.16 -38.95 6.18
C PRO A 548 5.14 -37.78 6.04
N PHE A 549 4.78 -36.76 5.24
CA PHE A 549 5.62 -35.57 5.06
C PHE A 549 5.79 -34.78 6.37
N LEU A 550 4.72 -34.65 7.17
CA LEU A 550 4.80 -33.96 8.46
C LEU A 550 5.69 -34.72 9.44
N PHE A 551 5.50 -36.03 9.60
CA PHE A 551 6.34 -36.81 10.51
C PHE A 551 7.80 -36.83 10.07
N PHE A 552 8.07 -36.95 8.77
CA PHE A 552 9.44 -36.83 8.26
C PHE A 552 10.05 -35.47 8.60
N GLY A 553 9.30 -34.37 8.43
CA GLY A 553 9.75 -33.04 8.83
C GLY A 553 10.04 -32.94 10.34
N HIS A 554 9.18 -33.51 11.18
CA HIS A 554 9.40 -33.53 12.64
C HIS A 554 10.65 -34.33 13.00
N PHE A 555 10.84 -35.51 12.43
CA PHE A 555 12.06 -36.29 12.66
C PHE A 555 13.31 -35.59 12.12
N TRP A 556 13.21 -34.82 11.03
CA TRP A 556 14.31 -33.97 10.58
C TRP A 556 14.63 -32.86 11.58
N GLN A 557 13.62 -32.24 12.22
CA GLN A 557 13.85 -31.28 13.32
C GLN A 557 14.63 -31.93 14.47
N LEU A 558 14.30 -33.17 14.85
CA LEU A 558 15.05 -33.93 15.85
C LEU A 558 16.48 -34.23 15.36
N PHE A 559 16.65 -34.64 14.10
CA PHE A 559 17.95 -34.93 13.51
C PHE A 559 18.85 -33.68 13.53
N ASN A 560 18.31 -32.50 13.21
CA ASN A 560 19.02 -31.23 13.33
C ASN A 560 19.44 -30.95 14.78
N ALA A 561 18.54 -31.13 15.74
CA ALA A 561 18.85 -30.95 17.16
C ALA A 561 19.99 -31.89 17.62
N LEU A 562 19.92 -33.18 17.30
CA LEU A 562 20.93 -34.16 17.64
C LEU A 562 22.28 -33.85 16.98
N THR A 563 22.26 -33.44 15.71
CA THR A 563 23.48 -33.02 14.99
C THR A 563 24.14 -31.85 15.70
N LEU A 564 23.37 -30.82 16.06
CA LEU A 564 23.87 -29.64 16.76
C LEU A 564 24.38 -29.98 18.17
N PHE A 565 23.71 -30.85 18.93
CA PHE A 565 24.22 -31.29 20.23
C PHE A 565 25.50 -32.12 20.12
N ASN A 566 25.67 -32.90 19.05
CA ASN A 566 26.92 -33.61 18.79
C ASN A 566 28.03 -32.62 18.40
N LEU A 567 27.76 -31.65 17.54
CA LEU A 567 28.71 -30.58 17.20
C LEU A 567 29.08 -29.72 18.41
N ALA A 568 28.16 -29.52 19.36
CA ALA A 568 28.44 -28.80 20.61
C ALA A 568 29.37 -29.57 21.57
N ARG A 569 29.55 -30.89 21.38
CA ARG A 569 30.49 -31.72 22.15
C ARG A 569 31.87 -31.83 21.49
N ASP A 570 32.02 -31.32 20.26
CA ASP A 570 33.30 -31.29 19.55
C ASP A 570 34.26 -30.34 20.29
N PRO A 571 35.48 -30.78 20.66
CA PRO A 571 36.44 -29.94 21.38
C PRO A 571 36.87 -28.67 20.62
N GLU A 572 36.68 -28.61 19.31
CA GLU A 572 36.95 -27.41 18.50
C GLU A 572 35.78 -26.40 18.47
N CYS A 573 34.63 -26.76 19.06
CA CYS A 573 33.44 -25.92 19.07
C CYS A 573 33.56 -24.77 20.07
N LYS A 574 33.74 -23.54 19.56
CA LYS A 574 33.77 -22.29 20.36
C LYS A 574 32.51 -21.44 20.19
N GLU A 575 31.59 -21.86 19.31
CA GLU A 575 30.45 -21.07 18.86
C GLU A 575 29.20 -21.40 19.69
N TRP A 576 28.75 -20.44 20.50
CA TRP A 576 27.57 -20.61 21.35
C TRP A 576 26.27 -20.80 20.54
N GLN A 577 26.26 -20.35 19.28
CA GLN A 577 25.13 -20.48 18.36
C GLN A 577 24.75 -21.93 18.11
N VAL A 578 25.72 -22.85 18.09
CA VAL A 578 25.49 -24.30 17.90
C VAL A 578 24.49 -24.83 18.94
N LEU A 579 24.76 -24.54 20.21
CA LEU A 579 23.93 -24.95 21.34
C LEU A 579 22.58 -24.22 21.33
N MET A 580 22.58 -22.92 21.04
CA MET A 580 21.37 -22.10 20.99
C MET A 580 20.47 -22.36 19.79
N CYS A 581 20.97 -23.00 18.72
CA CYS A 581 20.14 -23.55 17.64
C CYS A 581 19.59 -24.94 17.98
N GLY A 582 20.35 -25.76 18.73
CA GLY A 582 19.93 -27.11 19.13
C GLY A 582 18.66 -27.13 19.99
N PHE A 583 18.57 -26.24 20.99
CA PHE A 583 17.39 -26.17 21.86
C PHE A 583 16.08 -25.81 21.13
N PRO A 584 16.02 -24.74 20.30
CA PRO A 584 14.83 -24.44 19.50
C PRO A 584 14.42 -25.57 18.57
N PHE A 585 15.36 -26.25 17.89
CA PHE A 585 15.02 -27.40 17.04
C PHE A 585 14.38 -28.54 17.84
N LEU A 586 14.90 -28.84 19.04
CA LEU A 586 14.31 -29.83 19.93
C LEU A 586 12.92 -29.40 20.42
N LEU A 587 12.75 -28.13 20.78
CA LEU A 587 11.46 -27.59 21.22
C LEU A 587 10.41 -27.65 20.11
N LEU A 588 10.78 -27.26 18.89
CA LEU A 588 9.94 -27.35 17.69
C LEU A 588 9.55 -28.81 17.43
N PHE A 589 10.50 -29.74 17.49
CA PHE A 589 10.22 -31.17 17.34
C PHE A 589 9.19 -31.64 18.37
N LEU A 590 9.46 -31.45 19.67
CA LEU A 590 8.59 -31.93 20.73
C LEU A 590 7.18 -31.36 20.58
N GLY A 591 7.04 -30.04 20.40
CA GLY A 591 5.72 -29.45 20.29
C GLY A 591 4.98 -29.81 19.00
N ASN A 592 5.66 -29.85 17.85
CA ASN A 592 5.02 -30.25 16.57
C ASN A 592 4.63 -31.73 16.57
N PHE A 593 5.50 -32.59 17.10
CA PHE A 593 5.25 -34.03 17.20
C PHE A 593 4.09 -34.33 18.16
N PHE A 594 4.12 -33.79 19.39
CA PHE A 594 3.06 -34.04 20.37
C PHE A 594 1.72 -33.42 19.97
N THR A 595 1.72 -32.23 19.35
CA THR A 595 0.47 -31.65 18.84
C THR A 595 -0.12 -32.49 17.71
N THR A 596 0.70 -32.95 16.76
CA THR A 596 0.25 -33.84 15.68
C THR A 596 -0.26 -35.17 16.25
N LEU A 597 0.49 -35.80 17.15
CA LEU A 597 0.12 -37.06 17.82
C LEU A 597 -1.18 -36.94 18.60
N ARG A 598 -1.37 -35.84 19.34
CA ARG A 598 -2.60 -35.58 20.09
C ARG A 598 -3.82 -35.52 19.18
N VAL A 599 -3.69 -34.88 18.03
CA VAL A 599 -4.80 -34.77 17.07
C VAL A 599 -5.11 -36.13 16.42
N VAL A 600 -4.07 -36.91 16.09
CA VAL A 600 -4.22 -38.28 15.58
C VAL A 600 -4.90 -39.18 16.62
N HIS A 601 -4.43 -39.16 17.87
CA HIS A 601 -4.98 -39.93 18.98
C HIS A 601 -6.45 -39.58 19.25
N GLN A 602 -6.79 -38.29 19.32
CA GLN A 602 -8.17 -37.83 19.50
C GLN A 602 -9.09 -38.36 18.39
N LYS A 603 -8.59 -38.47 17.16
CA LYS A 603 -9.37 -38.95 16.03
C LYS A 603 -9.58 -40.47 16.06
N PHE A 604 -8.54 -41.25 16.36
CA PHE A 604 -8.66 -42.70 16.55
C PHE A 604 -9.64 -43.05 17.68
N HIS A 605 -9.60 -42.29 18.78
CA HIS A 605 -10.53 -42.46 19.89
C HIS A 605 -11.98 -42.11 19.49
N SER A 606 -12.17 -41.03 18.72
CA SER A 606 -13.49 -40.64 18.20
C SER A 606 -14.07 -41.68 17.22
N GLN A 607 -13.26 -42.33 16.39
CA GLN A 607 -13.71 -43.40 15.50
C GLN A 607 -14.08 -44.68 16.26
N ARG A 608 -13.29 -45.05 17.29
CA ARG A 608 -13.59 -46.21 18.16
C ARG A 608 -14.88 -46.06 18.96
N HIS A 609 -15.23 -44.85 19.39
CA HIS A 609 -16.48 -44.60 20.10
C HIS A 609 -17.69 -44.35 19.18
N GLY A 610 -17.49 -43.87 17.95
CA GLY A 610 -18.55 -43.80 16.94
C GLY A 610 -19.02 -45.19 16.49
N SER A 611 -18.10 -46.15 16.39
CA SER A 611 -18.40 -47.54 16.00
C SER A 611 -19.07 -48.40 17.08
N LYS A 612 -19.28 -47.87 18.30
CA LYS A 612 -20.00 -48.56 19.40
C LYS A 612 -21.46 -48.09 19.55
N LYS A 613 -21.95 -47.28 18.62
CA LYS A 613 -23.30 -46.71 18.61
C LYS A 613 -24.06 -46.99 17.30
N GLU A 614 -23.71 -48.08 16.63
CA GLU A 614 -24.56 -48.73 15.62
C GLU A 614 -25.09 -50.04 16.20
#